data_AF-A0A7R8H7T1-F1
#
_entry.id   AF-A0A7R8H7T1-F1
#
_cell.length_a   1.000
_cell.length_b   1.000
_cell.length_c   1.000
_cell.angle_alpha   90.00
_cell.angle_beta   90.00
_cell.angle_gamma   90.00
#
_symmetry.space_group_name_H-M   'P 1'
#
loop_
_entity.id
_entity.type
_entity.pdbx_description
1 polymer ?
#
loop_
_entity_poly.entity_id
_entity_poly.type
_entity_poly.pdbx_seq_one_letter_code
_entity_poly.pdbx_strand_id
1 'polypeptide(L)'
;MASGQFIDHDLVHVPVFSKEDGEGFDCCSALLGNNTLECFPISIPPNDLEFHPRTCLNFVRSLPAPDIDCRAGPNEQMNQITHWLDSSNIYGSTEEELIALRTFRKGLLTLDPENENLPPNINNDECLDPNNCFLAGDSRVNEQTALTSVHTLWARQHNKVATVLNSQNSTWTDEELFQVTRQIVNAQWQHVVYNEWLPIVLGPTTMQEFGLWTLRKAAFRVGHTLIPSALRSYNILNAKPTGSLLLRNNFNNPKQLQTPGFLDEITFGMVIQNIEDFDNRISDEIQNHLFELNDEGLDLIAVNLQRGRDHGIPGYIFYLEICGSRKIKRFEDLKYNMALENINLLKRIYNNVKDIDLFIGMLLEINLPDLKEGIVSSMIWMENQPALSHLSN
;
A
#
# COMPACT_ATOMS: atom_id res chain seq x y z
N MET A 1 -4.44 -9.40 2.94
CA MET A 1 -3.41 -8.37 3.20
C MET A 1 -2.61 -8.08 1.94
N ALA A 2 -1.79 -9.01 1.42
CA ALA A 2 -0.90 -8.74 0.28
C ALA A 2 -1.60 -8.18 -0.96
N SER A 3 -2.80 -8.66 -1.30
CA SER A 3 -3.60 -8.09 -2.40
C SER A 3 -3.97 -6.63 -2.16
N GLY A 4 -4.27 -6.21 -0.93
CA GLY A 4 -4.61 -4.82 -0.62
C GLY A 4 -3.43 -3.88 -0.86
N GLN A 5 -2.22 -4.30 -0.48
CA GLN A 5 -0.98 -3.57 -0.77
C GLN A 5 -0.68 -3.55 -2.27
N PHE A 6 -0.86 -4.68 -2.97
CA PHE A 6 -0.67 -4.74 -4.41
C PHE A 6 -1.65 -3.82 -5.17
N ILE A 7 -2.89 -3.63 -4.70
CA ILE A 7 -3.84 -2.66 -5.27
C ILE A 7 -3.41 -1.21 -4.99
N ASP A 8 -2.94 -0.89 -3.78
CA ASP A 8 -2.37 0.43 -3.47
C ASP A 8 -1.27 0.80 -4.47
N HIS A 9 -0.39 -0.16 -4.75
CA HIS A 9 0.75 0.04 -5.64
C HIS A 9 0.36 0.20 -7.12
N ASP A 10 -0.91 -0.04 -7.48
CA ASP A 10 -1.48 0.20 -8.80
C ASP A 10 -2.20 1.55 -8.92
N LEU A 11 -2.28 2.33 -7.82
CA LEU A 11 -3.12 3.53 -7.79
C LEU A 11 -2.44 4.76 -7.24
N VAL A 12 -1.60 4.60 -6.21
CA VAL A 12 -0.96 5.73 -5.55
C VAL A 12 0.50 5.42 -5.23
N HIS A 13 1.36 6.35 -5.60
CA HIS A 13 2.74 6.42 -5.15
C HIS A 13 3.10 7.90 -5.02
N VAL A 14 3.30 8.36 -3.79
CA VAL A 14 3.67 9.75 -3.53
C VAL A 14 5.17 9.83 -3.25
N PRO A 15 5.97 10.45 -4.13
CA PRO A 15 7.39 10.61 -3.88
C PRO A 15 7.67 11.61 -2.76
N VAL A 16 8.87 11.50 -2.19
CA VAL A 16 9.41 12.42 -1.18
C VAL A 16 10.61 13.18 -1.73
N PHE A 17 11.01 14.26 -1.07
CA PHE A 17 12.25 14.96 -1.44
C PHE A 17 13.48 14.04 -1.35
N SER A 18 14.39 14.16 -2.31
CA SER A 18 15.71 13.55 -2.32
C SER A 18 16.77 14.59 -2.70
N LYS A 19 18.02 14.34 -2.33
CA LYS A 19 19.16 15.19 -2.71
C LYS A 19 19.49 15.02 -4.20
N GLU A 20 20.35 15.90 -4.74
CA GLU A 20 20.75 15.87 -6.16
C GLU A 20 21.47 14.56 -6.56
N ASP A 21 22.13 13.90 -5.62
CA ASP A 21 22.78 12.61 -5.79
C ASP A 21 21.82 11.41 -5.61
N GLY A 22 20.53 11.68 -5.35
CA GLY A 22 19.50 10.66 -5.11
C GLY A 22 19.43 10.18 -3.65
N GLU A 23 20.32 10.62 -2.77
CA GLU A 23 20.28 10.21 -1.36
C GLU A 23 19.07 10.81 -0.63
N GLY A 24 18.57 10.06 0.36
CA GLY A 24 17.55 10.53 1.29
C GLY A 24 18.05 11.67 2.19
N PHE A 25 17.12 12.50 2.64
CA PHE A 25 17.39 13.51 3.67
C PHE A 25 17.45 12.87 5.07
N ASP A 26 18.46 13.26 5.87
CA ASP A 26 18.50 13.01 7.32
C ASP A 26 17.94 14.23 8.06
N CYS A 27 16.64 14.17 8.35
CA CYS A 27 15.87 15.17 9.04
C CYS A 27 15.98 15.11 10.56
N CYS A 28 16.69 14.12 11.12
CA CYS A 28 16.96 14.04 12.56
C CYS A 28 18.32 14.68 12.93
N SER A 29 19.22 14.85 11.97
CA SER A 29 20.52 15.50 12.21
C SER A 29 20.39 16.97 12.65
N ALA A 30 21.25 17.37 13.58
CA ALA A 30 21.30 18.74 14.10
C ALA A 30 21.78 19.79 13.06
N LEU A 31 22.39 19.35 11.95
CA LEU A 31 22.94 20.21 10.88
C LEU A 31 21.90 20.66 9.85
N LEU A 32 20.81 19.89 9.67
CA LEU A 32 19.66 20.23 8.82
C LEU A 32 18.40 20.56 9.65
N GLY A 33 18.57 20.70 10.97
CA GLY A 33 17.51 20.64 11.97
C GLY A 33 16.23 21.39 11.63
N ASN A 34 15.11 20.67 11.71
CA ASN A 34 13.72 21.13 11.92
C ASN A 34 13.12 22.23 11.01
N ASN A 35 13.88 22.88 10.11
CA ASN A 35 13.47 24.12 9.45
C ASN A 35 13.73 24.16 7.93
N THR A 36 14.09 23.04 7.32
CA THR A 36 14.10 22.95 5.85
C THR A 36 12.69 22.63 5.34
N LEU A 37 12.40 22.99 4.08
CA LEU A 37 11.09 22.72 3.49
C LEU A 37 10.81 21.22 3.39
N GLU A 38 11.87 20.41 3.29
CA GLU A 38 11.86 18.99 3.00
C GLU A 38 11.63 18.13 4.24
N CYS A 39 11.93 18.64 5.43
CA CYS A 39 11.96 17.85 6.66
C CYS A 39 10.76 18.13 7.58
N PHE A 40 10.14 17.06 8.08
CA PHE A 40 9.09 17.16 9.11
C PHE A 40 9.19 16.01 10.13
N PRO A 41 10.30 15.92 10.88
CA PRO A 41 10.63 14.78 11.73
C PRO A 41 9.58 14.52 12.82
N ILE A 42 9.45 13.26 13.23
CA ILE A 42 8.55 12.85 14.30
C ILE A 42 9.32 12.89 15.61
N SER A 43 8.87 13.72 16.56
CA SER A 43 9.48 13.82 17.88
C SER A 43 9.15 12.61 18.75
N ILE A 44 10.17 11.97 19.32
CA ILE A 44 10.01 10.82 20.21
C ILE A 44 9.83 11.31 21.66
N PRO A 45 8.79 10.87 22.38
CA PRO A 45 8.59 11.21 23.78
C PRO A 45 9.76 10.73 24.68
N PRO A 46 10.16 11.48 25.72
CA PRO A 46 11.27 11.08 26.59
C PRO A 46 11.11 9.74 27.34
N ASN A 47 9.86 9.29 27.50
CA ASN A 47 9.50 8.06 28.19
C ASN A 47 9.11 6.93 27.22
N ASP A 48 9.39 7.09 25.93
CA ASP A 48 9.23 6.02 24.96
C ASP A 48 10.17 4.86 25.34
N LEU A 49 9.65 3.64 25.41
CA LEU A 49 10.42 2.47 25.86
C LEU A 49 11.18 1.81 24.71
N GLU A 50 10.73 2.01 23.48
CA GLU A 50 11.20 1.27 22.32
C GLU A 50 12.28 2.06 21.60
N PHE A 51 11.99 3.32 21.28
CA PHE A 51 12.90 4.13 20.50
C PHE A 51 13.95 4.87 21.36
N HIS A 52 13.95 4.69 22.68
CA HIS A 52 14.99 5.28 23.55
C HIS A 52 16.38 4.69 23.24
N PRO A 53 17.46 5.50 23.16
CA PRO A 53 17.58 6.90 23.54
C PRO A 53 17.37 7.93 22.41
N ARG A 54 16.78 7.52 21.27
CA ARG A 54 16.50 8.43 20.15
C ARG A 54 15.48 9.48 20.58
N THR A 55 15.56 10.65 19.95
CA THR A 55 14.64 11.76 20.16
C THR A 55 13.82 12.10 18.91
N CYS A 56 14.12 11.44 17.79
CA CYS A 56 13.55 11.71 16.48
C CYS A 56 13.42 10.42 15.63
N LEU A 57 12.29 10.28 14.92
CA LEU A 57 12.18 9.39 13.75
C LEU A 57 12.29 10.25 12.48
N ASN A 58 13.11 9.79 11.53
CA ASN A 58 13.34 10.50 10.29
C ASN A 58 12.04 10.55 9.46
N PHE A 59 11.67 11.74 8.98
CA PHE A 59 10.49 11.91 8.14
C PHE A 59 10.72 13.04 7.13
N VAL A 60 10.63 12.68 5.86
CA VAL A 60 10.76 13.59 4.71
C VAL A 60 9.38 13.86 4.13
N ARG A 61 9.08 15.14 3.88
CA ARG A 61 7.82 15.60 3.29
C ARG A 61 7.66 15.09 1.86
N SER A 62 6.41 14.93 1.46
CA SER A 62 6.07 14.55 0.09
C SER A 62 6.34 15.68 -0.89
N LEU A 63 6.68 15.32 -2.13
CA LEU A 63 6.86 16.31 -3.19
C LEU A 63 5.51 16.96 -3.55
N PRO A 64 5.45 18.30 -3.60
CA PRO A 64 4.28 18.99 -4.10
C PRO A 64 4.19 18.86 -5.64
N ALA A 65 2.99 18.67 -6.15
CA ALA A 65 2.67 18.81 -7.55
C ALA A 65 2.40 20.29 -7.87
N PRO A 66 2.90 20.81 -9.01
CA PRO A 66 2.46 22.10 -9.49
C PRO A 66 0.96 22.04 -9.87
N ASP A 67 0.23 23.11 -9.59
CA ASP A 67 -1.13 23.30 -10.12
C ASP A 67 -1.10 23.21 -11.66
N ILE A 68 -2.13 22.61 -12.26
CA ILE A 68 -2.21 22.41 -13.73
C ILE A 68 -2.13 23.74 -14.48
N ASP A 69 -2.68 24.82 -13.90
CA ASP A 69 -2.65 26.16 -14.47
C ASP A 69 -1.45 27.00 -13.94
N CYS A 70 -0.50 26.37 -13.26
CA CYS A 70 0.66 27.00 -12.61
C CYS A 70 0.27 28.14 -11.64
N ARG A 71 -0.90 28.05 -11.01
CA ARG A 71 -1.34 29.04 -10.03
C ARG A 71 -0.78 28.75 -8.65
N ALA A 72 -0.48 29.81 -7.90
CA ALA A 72 -0.18 29.68 -6.48
C ALA A 72 -1.43 29.22 -5.72
N GLY A 73 -1.27 28.22 -4.87
CA GLY A 73 -2.33 27.60 -4.11
C GLY A 73 -1.79 26.83 -2.91
N PRO A 74 -2.65 26.12 -2.16
CA PRO A 74 -2.19 25.14 -1.18
C PRO A 74 -1.32 24.06 -1.86
N ASN A 75 -0.43 23.44 -1.10
CA ASN A 75 0.39 22.35 -1.61
C ASN A 75 -0.49 21.11 -1.86
N GLU A 76 -0.58 20.68 -3.11
CA GLU A 76 -1.14 19.40 -3.51
C GLU A 76 0.01 18.42 -3.73
N GLN A 77 -0.13 17.14 -3.36
CA GLN A 77 0.96 16.15 -3.50
C GLN A 77 0.90 15.41 -4.83
N MET A 78 2.07 15.09 -5.37
CA MET A 78 2.18 14.36 -6.64
C MET A 78 1.87 12.88 -6.47
N ASN A 79 1.08 12.32 -7.39
CA ASN A 79 1.05 10.88 -7.63
C ASN A 79 1.94 10.58 -8.83
N GLN A 80 3.01 9.80 -8.64
CA GLN A 80 3.98 9.51 -9.69
C GLN A 80 3.65 8.27 -10.53
N ILE A 81 2.54 7.58 -10.20
CA ILE A 81 2.03 6.44 -10.97
C ILE A 81 0.64 6.74 -11.55
N THR A 82 0.16 5.85 -12.41
CA THR A 82 -1.19 5.99 -12.98
C THR A 82 -2.24 5.89 -11.86
N HIS A 83 -3.37 6.56 -12.04
CA HIS A 83 -4.49 6.51 -11.08
C HIS A 83 -5.56 5.48 -11.48
N TRP A 84 -5.27 4.63 -12.47
CA TRP A 84 -6.19 3.61 -12.97
C TRP A 84 -5.80 2.25 -12.41
N LEU A 85 -6.78 1.37 -12.20
CA LEU A 85 -6.48 -0.06 -12.04
C LEU A 85 -6.08 -0.64 -13.40
N ASP A 86 -4.89 -0.29 -13.87
CA ASP A 86 -4.37 -0.66 -15.18
C ASP A 86 -3.10 -1.52 -15.09
N SER A 87 -2.86 -2.09 -13.90
CA SER A 87 -1.74 -2.96 -13.60
C SER A 87 -0.39 -2.28 -13.86
N SER A 88 -0.28 -0.97 -13.62
CA SER A 88 0.99 -0.25 -13.68
C SER A 88 2.02 -0.84 -12.71
N ASN A 89 1.59 -1.44 -11.60
CA ASN A 89 2.45 -2.21 -10.71
C ASN A 89 3.11 -3.46 -11.34
N ILE A 90 2.56 -3.98 -12.47
CA ILE A 90 3.16 -5.04 -13.29
C ILE A 90 3.96 -4.43 -14.45
N TYR A 91 3.42 -3.38 -15.08
CA TYR A 91 3.86 -2.91 -16.41
C TYR A 91 4.70 -1.63 -16.40
N GLY A 92 4.82 -0.93 -15.28
CA GLY A 92 5.40 0.41 -15.21
C GLY A 92 4.36 1.51 -15.42
N SER A 93 4.67 2.70 -14.93
CA SER A 93 3.90 3.93 -15.15
C SER A 93 4.52 4.84 -16.22
N THR A 94 5.73 4.52 -16.66
CA THR A 94 6.46 5.21 -17.73
C THR A 94 6.78 4.26 -18.88
N GLU A 95 7.07 4.81 -20.05
CA GLU A 95 7.47 4.01 -21.22
C GLU A 95 8.83 3.36 -20.98
N GLU A 96 9.73 4.05 -20.28
CA GLU A 96 11.06 3.55 -19.92
C GLU A 96 10.98 2.29 -19.04
N GLU A 97 10.12 2.31 -18.01
CA GLU A 97 9.86 1.15 -17.15
C GLU A 97 9.26 0.00 -17.95
N LEU A 98 8.25 0.29 -18.78
CA LEU A 98 7.59 -0.70 -19.63
C LEU A 98 8.58 -1.40 -20.55
N ILE A 99 9.47 -0.63 -21.19
CA ILE A 99 10.52 -1.15 -22.07
C ILE A 99 11.49 -2.04 -21.29
N ALA A 100 11.92 -1.61 -20.10
CA ALA A 100 12.87 -2.37 -19.28
C ALA A 100 12.34 -3.74 -18.84
N LEU A 101 11.01 -3.86 -18.69
CA LEU A 101 10.34 -5.09 -18.24
C LEU A 101 10.05 -6.08 -19.37
N ARG A 102 10.19 -5.69 -20.65
CA ARG A 102 9.83 -6.51 -21.80
C ARG A 102 11.03 -7.26 -22.39
N THR A 103 10.76 -8.46 -22.89
CA THR A 103 11.73 -9.22 -23.69
C THR A 103 11.77 -8.79 -25.16
N PHE A 104 10.73 -8.05 -25.61
CA PHE A 104 10.44 -7.78 -27.02
C PHE A 104 10.38 -9.03 -27.91
N ARG A 105 10.01 -10.17 -27.31
CA ARG A 105 9.81 -11.43 -28.01
C ARG A 105 8.51 -12.08 -27.56
N LYS A 106 7.64 -12.38 -28.52
CA LYS A 106 6.36 -13.08 -28.33
C LYS A 106 5.41 -12.41 -27.32
N GLY A 107 5.58 -11.11 -27.11
CA GLY A 107 4.83 -10.31 -26.15
C GLY A 107 5.11 -10.67 -24.70
N LEU A 108 6.30 -11.20 -24.37
CA LEU A 108 6.63 -11.67 -23.02
C LEU A 108 7.31 -10.59 -22.17
N LEU A 109 7.00 -10.60 -20.88
CA LEU A 109 7.77 -9.95 -19.83
C LEU A 109 9.03 -10.74 -19.50
N THR A 110 10.07 -10.03 -19.09
CA THR A 110 11.33 -10.63 -18.66
C THR A 110 11.14 -11.34 -17.32
N LEU A 111 11.52 -12.61 -17.25
CA LEU A 111 11.61 -13.40 -16.04
C LEU A 111 12.94 -14.15 -16.04
N ASP A 112 13.40 -14.56 -14.86
CA ASP A 112 14.55 -15.45 -14.74
C ASP A 112 14.25 -16.80 -15.43
N PRO A 113 15.13 -17.30 -16.31
CA PRO A 113 14.87 -18.49 -17.10
C PRO A 113 14.96 -19.81 -16.29
N GLU A 114 15.58 -19.80 -15.11
CA GLU A 114 15.75 -21.00 -14.28
C GLU A 114 14.59 -21.18 -13.30
N ASN A 115 14.14 -20.09 -12.69
CA ASN A 115 13.16 -20.15 -11.60
C ASN A 115 11.85 -19.37 -11.88
N GLU A 116 11.76 -18.67 -13.01
CA GLU A 116 10.63 -17.81 -13.41
C GLU A 116 10.31 -16.68 -12.40
N ASN A 117 11.27 -16.28 -11.57
CA ASN A 117 11.15 -15.09 -10.73
C ASN A 117 11.26 -13.82 -11.57
N LEU A 118 10.93 -12.69 -10.96
CA LEU A 118 11.14 -11.37 -11.53
C LEU A 118 12.62 -11.14 -11.89
N PRO A 119 12.92 -10.25 -12.85
CA PRO A 119 14.30 -9.95 -13.21
C PRO A 119 15.03 -9.28 -12.05
N PRO A 120 16.36 -9.51 -11.89
CA PRO A 120 17.14 -8.88 -10.84
C PRO A 120 17.27 -7.37 -11.09
N ASN A 121 17.19 -6.57 -10.01
CA ASN A 121 17.44 -5.12 -10.03
C ASN A 121 18.79 -4.82 -9.37
N ILE A 122 19.87 -5.12 -10.09
CA ILE A 122 21.24 -4.99 -9.57
C ILE A 122 21.56 -3.50 -9.35
N ASN A 123 22.16 -3.18 -8.19
CA ASN A 123 22.46 -1.82 -7.72
C ASN A 123 21.24 -1.02 -7.25
N ASN A 124 20.14 -1.69 -6.90
CA ASN A 124 19.10 -1.05 -6.09
C ASN A 124 19.51 -1.12 -4.61
N ASP A 125 19.89 0.03 -4.05
CA ASP A 125 20.33 0.17 -2.67
C ASP A 125 19.16 0.18 -1.66
N GLU A 126 17.92 0.08 -2.11
CA GLU A 126 16.74 -0.05 -1.23
C GLU A 126 16.69 -1.42 -0.54
N CYS A 127 17.24 -2.49 -1.16
CA CYS A 127 17.30 -3.79 -0.51
C CYS A 127 18.48 -3.91 0.45
N LEU A 128 18.32 -4.76 1.48
CA LEU A 128 19.41 -5.10 2.40
C LEU A 128 20.63 -5.73 1.70
N ASP A 129 20.40 -6.45 0.61
CA ASP A 129 21.44 -6.94 -0.30
C ASP A 129 21.02 -6.61 -1.74
N PRO A 130 21.66 -5.63 -2.39
CA PRO A 130 21.34 -5.19 -3.75
C PRO A 130 21.40 -6.31 -4.80
N ASN A 131 22.08 -7.43 -4.51
CA ASN A 131 22.15 -8.57 -5.43
C ASN A 131 20.87 -9.42 -5.42
N ASN A 132 19.99 -9.22 -4.44
CA ASN A 132 18.76 -9.99 -4.30
C ASN A 132 17.51 -9.21 -4.72
N CYS A 133 17.61 -7.90 -5.00
CA CYS A 133 16.45 -7.10 -5.41
C CYS A 133 15.82 -7.60 -6.71
N PHE A 134 14.51 -7.45 -6.81
CA PHE A 134 13.74 -7.66 -8.03
C PHE A 134 13.30 -6.35 -8.67
N LEU A 135 13.11 -6.39 -9.99
CA LEU A 135 12.55 -5.31 -10.80
C LEU A 135 11.11 -5.68 -11.21
N ALA A 136 10.20 -4.71 -11.09
CA ALA A 136 8.80 -4.81 -11.55
C ALA A 136 8.29 -3.42 -11.96
N GLY A 137 6.99 -3.31 -12.27
CA GLY A 137 6.36 -2.06 -12.66
C GLY A 137 6.18 -1.01 -11.55
N ASP A 138 6.37 -1.39 -10.28
CA ASP A 138 6.43 -0.45 -9.15
C ASP A 138 7.71 -0.73 -8.34
N SER A 139 8.40 0.34 -7.92
CA SER A 139 9.70 0.23 -7.25
C SER A 139 9.61 -0.43 -5.87
N ARG A 140 8.45 -0.39 -5.21
CA ARG A 140 8.22 -0.98 -3.88
C ARG A 140 8.02 -2.49 -3.91
N VAL A 141 8.25 -3.16 -5.05
CA VAL A 141 8.12 -4.62 -5.20
C VAL A 141 8.89 -5.43 -4.15
N ASN A 142 9.99 -4.89 -3.62
CA ASN A 142 10.84 -5.57 -2.64
C ASN A 142 10.45 -5.28 -1.18
N GLU A 143 9.42 -4.45 -0.94
CA GLU A 143 9.05 -3.96 0.39
C GLU A 143 8.89 -5.10 1.41
N GLN A 144 8.23 -6.19 1.00
CA GLN A 144 8.13 -7.40 1.80
C GLN A 144 7.88 -8.63 0.90
N THR A 145 8.32 -9.80 1.35
CA THR A 145 8.39 -11.03 0.54
C THR A 145 7.04 -11.49 -0.05
N ALA A 146 5.93 -11.30 0.66
CA ALA A 146 4.60 -11.66 0.17
C ALA A 146 4.17 -10.76 -1.00
N LEU A 147 4.52 -9.47 -0.97
CA LEU A 147 4.24 -8.53 -2.05
C LEU A 147 5.03 -8.94 -3.30
N THR A 148 6.34 -9.18 -3.17
CA THR A 148 7.19 -9.64 -4.26
C THR A 148 6.66 -10.94 -4.89
N SER A 149 6.11 -11.84 -4.06
CA SER A 149 5.47 -13.08 -4.52
C SER A 149 4.25 -12.78 -5.40
N VAL A 150 3.39 -11.84 -5.01
CA VAL A 150 2.22 -11.43 -5.81
C VAL A 150 2.64 -10.79 -7.13
N HIS A 151 3.65 -9.91 -7.15
CA HIS A 151 4.20 -9.37 -8.41
C HIS A 151 4.70 -10.49 -9.33
N THR A 152 5.41 -11.47 -8.77
CA THR A 152 5.95 -12.61 -9.53
C THR A 152 4.82 -13.45 -10.13
N LEU A 153 3.76 -13.74 -9.37
CA LEU A 153 2.60 -14.51 -9.86
C LEU A 153 1.89 -13.81 -11.03
N TRP A 154 1.72 -12.49 -10.95
CA TRP A 154 1.08 -11.72 -12.01
C TRP A 154 1.94 -11.58 -13.27
N ALA A 155 3.27 -11.44 -13.13
CA ALA A 155 4.18 -11.46 -14.26
C ALA A 155 4.20 -12.84 -14.95
N ARG A 156 4.17 -13.94 -14.19
CA ARG A 156 3.99 -15.30 -14.74
C ARG A 156 2.66 -15.47 -15.45
N GLN A 157 1.59 -14.90 -14.89
CA GLN A 157 0.26 -14.94 -15.50
C GLN A 157 0.25 -14.21 -16.86
N HIS A 158 0.93 -13.07 -16.98
CA HIS A 158 1.13 -12.41 -18.27
C HIS A 158 1.81 -13.36 -19.28
N ASN A 159 2.96 -13.93 -18.93
CA ASN A 159 3.70 -14.81 -19.83
C ASN A 159 2.91 -16.08 -20.22
N LYS A 160 2.08 -16.59 -19.30
CA LYS A 160 1.15 -17.69 -19.58
C LYS A 160 0.10 -17.30 -20.62
N VAL A 161 -0.55 -16.14 -20.48
CA VAL A 161 -1.56 -15.65 -21.42
C VAL A 161 -0.92 -15.34 -22.79
N ALA A 162 0.23 -14.65 -22.82
CA ALA A 162 0.97 -14.36 -24.04
C ALA A 162 1.36 -15.65 -24.80
N THR A 163 1.82 -16.68 -24.09
CA THR A 163 2.17 -17.97 -24.69
C THR A 163 0.97 -18.65 -25.35
N VAL A 164 -0.19 -18.63 -24.68
CA VAL A 164 -1.44 -19.17 -25.25
C VAL A 164 -1.86 -18.38 -26.48
N LEU A 165 -1.86 -17.05 -26.42
CA LEU A 165 -2.21 -16.19 -27.54
C LEU A 165 -1.29 -16.40 -28.75
N ASN A 166 0.02 -16.48 -28.52
CA ASN A 166 1.01 -16.74 -29.57
C ASN A 166 0.82 -18.12 -30.22
N SER A 167 0.38 -19.13 -29.46
CA SER A 167 0.09 -20.47 -30.01
C SER A 167 -1.14 -20.49 -30.93
N GLN A 168 -2.09 -19.56 -30.70
CA GLN A 168 -3.33 -19.43 -31.48
C GLN A 168 -3.21 -18.41 -32.61
N ASN A 169 -2.32 -17.43 -32.48
CA ASN A 169 -2.16 -16.30 -33.39
C ASN A 169 -0.68 -16.12 -33.78
N SER A 170 -0.11 -17.14 -34.44
CA SER A 170 1.33 -17.17 -34.76
C SER A 170 1.79 -16.08 -35.75
N THR A 171 0.87 -15.34 -36.37
CA THR A 171 1.17 -14.21 -37.26
C THR A 171 1.23 -12.86 -36.54
N TRP A 172 0.80 -12.78 -35.27
CA TRP A 172 0.84 -11.53 -34.51
C TRP A 172 2.28 -11.14 -34.21
N THR A 173 2.53 -9.84 -34.26
CA THR A 173 3.78 -9.22 -33.84
C THR A 173 3.95 -9.29 -32.33
N ASP A 174 5.17 -9.07 -31.86
CA ASP A 174 5.46 -8.94 -30.42
C ASP A 174 4.56 -7.90 -29.75
N GLU A 175 4.38 -6.74 -30.38
CA GLU A 175 3.60 -5.63 -29.85
C GLU A 175 2.11 -5.97 -29.75
N GLU A 176 1.54 -6.58 -30.80
CA GLU A 176 0.14 -7.03 -30.78
C GLU A 176 -0.09 -8.06 -29.67
N LEU A 177 0.81 -9.04 -29.52
CA LEU A 177 0.75 -10.02 -28.44
C LEU A 177 0.84 -9.35 -27.07
N PHE A 178 1.78 -8.44 -26.88
CA PHE A 178 1.99 -7.75 -25.61
C PHE A 178 0.77 -6.93 -25.21
N GLN A 179 0.25 -6.08 -26.11
CA GLN A 179 -0.87 -5.19 -25.78
C GLN A 179 -2.17 -5.96 -25.53
N VAL A 180 -2.46 -6.99 -26.32
CA VAL A 180 -3.65 -7.84 -26.08
C VAL A 180 -3.50 -8.63 -24.78
N THR A 181 -2.30 -9.16 -24.49
CA THR A 181 -2.03 -9.83 -23.22
C THR A 181 -2.23 -8.88 -22.04
N ARG A 182 -1.65 -7.67 -22.11
CA ARG A 182 -1.81 -6.61 -21.11
C ARG A 182 -3.28 -6.29 -20.87
N GLN A 183 -4.09 -6.10 -21.92
CA GLN A 183 -5.52 -5.84 -21.78
C GLN A 183 -6.27 -6.97 -21.05
N ILE A 184 -5.96 -8.23 -21.37
CA ILE A 184 -6.59 -9.39 -20.73
C ILE A 184 -6.18 -9.46 -19.25
N VAL A 185 -4.89 -9.29 -18.95
CA VAL A 185 -4.40 -9.32 -17.56
C VAL A 185 -4.97 -8.16 -16.76
N ASN A 186 -5.08 -6.96 -17.32
CA ASN A 186 -5.74 -5.82 -16.68
C ASN A 186 -7.21 -6.13 -16.37
N ALA A 187 -7.93 -6.78 -17.29
CA ALA A 187 -9.31 -7.20 -17.05
C ALA A 187 -9.41 -8.27 -15.96
N GLN A 188 -8.48 -9.24 -15.92
CA GLN A 188 -8.38 -10.23 -14.84
C GLN A 188 -8.14 -9.54 -13.50
N TRP A 189 -7.23 -8.57 -13.48
CA TRP A 189 -6.86 -7.83 -12.28
C TRP A 189 -8.05 -7.04 -11.74
N GLN A 190 -8.69 -6.24 -12.59
CA GLN A 190 -9.91 -5.52 -12.23
C GLN A 190 -10.99 -6.48 -11.74
N HIS A 191 -11.21 -7.60 -12.42
CA HIS A 191 -12.19 -8.59 -11.99
C HIS A 191 -11.95 -9.09 -10.56
N VAL A 192 -10.70 -9.45 -10.23
CA VAL A 192 -10.31 -9.87 -8.88
C VAL A 192 -10.58 -8.75 -7.87
N VAL A 193 -10.21 -7.51 -8.19
CA VAL A 193 -10.41 -6.38 -7.27
C VAL A 193 -11.90 -6.16 -6.97
N TYR A 194 -12.76 -6.09 -7.99
CA TYR A 194 -14.18 -5.74 -7.80
C TYR A 194 -15.09 -6.89 -7.39
N ASN A 195 -14.77 -8.12 -7.78
CA ASN A 195 -15.66 -9.26 -7.56
C ASN A 195 -15.22 -10.13 -6.38
N GLU A 196 -13.93 -10.11 -6.03
CA GLU A 196 -13.40 -10.98 -4.97
C GLU A 196 -12.90 -10.17 -3.77
N TRP A 197 -12.15 -9.09 -4.00
CA TRP A 197 -11.52 -8.35 -2.90
C TRP A 197 -12.45 -7.31 -2.26
N LEU A 198 -13.00 -6.38 -3.04
CA LEU A 198 -13.85 -5.29 -2.54
C LEU A 198 -15.10 -5.78 -1.81
N PRO A 199 -15.83 -6.83 -2.26
CA PRO A 199 -17.00 -7.32 -1.54
C PRO A 199 -16.69 -7.83 -0.13
N ILE A 200 -15.48 -8.35 0.10
CA ILE A 200 -15.06 -8.83 1.43
C ILE A 200 -14.76 -7.65 2.36
N VAL A 201 -14.23 -6.56 1.81
CA VAL A 201 -13.86 -5.36 2.58
C VAL A 201 -15.08 -4.48 2.85
N LEU A 202 -15.86 -4.19 1.80
CA LEU A 202 -16.97 -3.24 1.82
C LEU A 202 -18.34 -3.89 2.05
N GLY A 203 -18.46 -5.21 1.96
CA GLY A 203 -19.73 -5.92 2.15
C GLY A 203 -20.75 -5.74 1.00
N PRO A 204 -21.73 -6.65 0.87
CA PRO A 204 -22.61 -6.70 -0.30
C PRO A 204 -23.57 -5.52 -0.41
N THR A 205 -24.04 -4.98 0.73
CA THR A 205 -24.96 -3.82 0.78
C THR A 205 -24.29 -2.59 0.19
N THR A 206 -23.08 -2.28 0.65
CA THR A 206 -22.27 -1.15 0.16
C THR A 206 -21.92 -1.33 -1.32
N MET A 207 -21.51 -2.55 -1.72
CA MET A 207 -21.25 -2.85 -3.13
C MET A 207 -22.48 -2.60 -4.03
N GLN A 208 -23.69 -2.85 -3.52
CA GLN A 208 -24.94 -2.61 -4.25
C GLN A 208 -25.31 -1.13 -4.31
N GLU A 209 -25.28 -0.42 -3.19
CA GLU A 209 -25.68 0.99 -3.10
C GLU A 209 -24.87 1.89 -4.04
N PHE A 210 -23.57 1.59 -4.18
CA PHE A 210 -22.65 2.39 -5.00
C PHE A 210 -22.41 1.80 -6.39
N GLY A 211 -23.11 0.72 -6.75
CA GLY A 211 -22.98 0.08 -8.07
C GLY A 211 -21.59 -0.51 -8.35
N LEU A 212 -20.84 -0.87 -7.30
CA LEU A 212 -19.46 -1.33 -7.39
C LEU A 212 -19.31 -2.77 -7.91
N TRP A 213 -20.41 -3.53 -7.96
CA TRP A 213 -20.49 -4.79 -8.73
C TRP A 213 -20.16 -4.57 -10.21
N THR A 214 -20.31 -3.34 -10.69
CA THR A 214 -19.85 -2.88 -11.98
C THR A 214 -18.74 -1.83 -11.80
N LEU A 215 -17.48 -2.27 -11.77
CA LEU A 215 -16.22 -1.51 -11.93
C LEU A 215 -16.26 -0.03 -11.50
N ARG A 216 -15.67 0.34 -10.34
CA ARG A 216 -14.97 1.64 -10.10
C ARG A 216 -14.37 1.75 -8.68
N LYS A 217 -13.14 2.29 -8.66
CA LYS A 217 -11.90 2.15 -7.84
C LYS A 217 -12.08 2.33 -6.31
N ALA A 218 -10.99 2.44 -5.55
CA ALA A 218 -11.02 2.42 -4.08
C ALA A 218 -9.89 3.28 -3.44
N ALA A 219 -9.78 3.34 -2.10
CA ALA A 219 -8.84 4.21 -1.35
C ALA A 219 -7.97 3.43 -0.36
N PHE A 220 -6.64 3.62 -0.35
CA PHE A 220 -5.73 2.59 0.15
C PHE A 220 -4.76 3.10 1.23
N ARG A 221 -4.99 2.76 2.52
CA ARG A 221 -3.98 2.69 3.62
C ARG A 221 -4.45 1.91 4.85
N VAL A 222 -5.75 1.64 4.97
CA VAL A 222 -6.33 0.88 6.09
C VAL A 222 -5.85 -0.58 6.15
N GLY A 223 -5.27 -1.10 5.06
CA GLY A 223 -4.69 -2.44 5.00
C GLY A 223 -3.51 -2.68 5.94
N HIS A 224 -2.87 -1.61 6.47
CA HIS A 224 -1.73 -1.74 7.39
C HIS A 224 -2.09 -2.40 8.72
N THR A 225 -3.34 -2.34 9.17
CA THR A 225 -3.75 -3.05 10.40
C THR A 225 -3.88 -4.55 10.19
N LEU A 226 -4.04 -4.99 8.93
CA LEU A 226 -4.25 -6.40 8.57
C LEU A 226 -2.94 -7.20 8.47
N ILE A 227 -1.81 -6.56 8.77
CA ILE A 227 -0.45 -7.10 8.61
C ILE A 227 -0.07 -7.95 9.84
N PRO A 228 0.13 -9.26 9.68
CA PRO A 228 0.58 -10.13 10.77
C PRO A 228 2.06 -9.95 11.07
N SER A 229 2.50 -10.28 12.29
CA SER A 229 3.91 -10.18 12.69
C SER A 229 4.87 -11.13 11.93
N ALA A 230 4.34 -12.16 11.28
CA ALA A 230 5.16 -13.07 10.49
C ALA A 230 4.41 -13.61 9.29
N LEU A 231 5.12 -13.84 8.19
CA LEU A 231 4.63 -14.62 7.06
C LEU A 231 5.03 -16.08 7.24
N ARG A 232 4.06 -16.98 7.19
CA ARG A 232 4.31 -18.42 7.37
C ARG A 232 4.33 -19.10 6.01
N SER A 233 5.34 -19.93 5.77
CA SER A 233 5.42 -20.79 4.59
C SER A 233 4.93 -22.19 4.94
N TYR A 234 4.27 -22.86 4.00
CA TYR A 234 3.68 -24.17 4.19
C TYR A 234 4.03 -25.11 3.07
N ASN A 235 4.25 -26.39 3.40
CA ASN A 235 4.45 -27.41 2.39
C ASN A 235 3.13 -27.70 1.67
N ILE A 236 3.16 -27.58 0.35
CA ILE A 236 1.97 -27.73 -0.51
C ILE A 236 1.33 -29.12 -0.47
N LEU A 237 2.09 -30.17 -0.13
CA LEU A 237 1.60 -31.55 -0.20
C LEU A 237 0.90 -31.99 1.09
N ASN A 238 1.30 -31.45 2.23
CA ASN A 238 0.83 -31.92 3.54
C ASN A 238 0.35 -30.80 4.47
N ALA A 239 0.37 -29.54 4.02
CA ALA A 239 -0.04 -28.35 4.76
C ALA A 239 0.65 -28.19 6.13
N LYS A 240 1.85 -28.76 6.28
CA LYS A 240 2.67 -28.52 7.47
C LYS A 240 3.47 -27.23 7.31
N PRO A 241 3.62 -26.42 8.37
CA PRO A 241 4.50 -25.26 8.36
C PRO A 241 5.93 -25.67 7.99
N THR A 242 6.55 -24.95 7.05
CA THR A 242 7.96 -25.14 6.66
C THR A 242 8.85 -24.04 7.22
N GLY A 243 8.28 -22.87 7.49
CA GLY A 243 9.03 -21.72 7.99
C GLY A 243 8.12 -20.59 8.46
N SER A 244 8.74 -19.61 9.13
CA SER A 244 8.12 -18.38 9.58
C SER A 244 9.11 -17.23 9.39
N LEU A 245 8.71 -16.23 8.61
CA LEU A 245 9.48 -15.04 8.32
C LEU A 245 8.94 -13.88 9.16
N LEU A 246 9.67 -13.48 10.19
CA LEU A 246 9.34 -12.26 10.96
C LEU A 246 9.53 -11.03 10.06
N LEU A 247 8.55 -10.12 10.05
CA LEU A 247 8.56 -9.00 9.11
C LEU A 247 9.76 -8.07 9.29
N ARG A 248 10.20 -7.77 10.53
CA ARG A 248 11.38 -6.91 10.78
C ARG A 248 12.64 -7.37 10.05
N ASN A 249 12.79 -8.68 9.81
CA ASN A 249 13.94 -9.28 9.16
C ASN A 249 13.80 -9.43 7.64
N ASN A 250 12.61 -9.15 7.10
CA ASN A 250 12.23 -9.46 5.73
C ASN A 250 11.72 -8.24 4.94
N PHE A 251 11.65 -7.06 5.56
CA PHE A 251 11.48 -5.83 4.81
C PHE A 251 12.67 -5.59 3.90
N ASN A 252 12.41 -5.25 2.63
CA ASN A 252 13.45 -4.99 1.63
C ASN A 252 14.48 -6.14 1.50
N ASN A 253 14.07 -7.37 1.84
CA ASN A 253 14.93 -8.55 1.85
C ASN A 253 14.22 -9.73 1.19
N PRO A 254 14.18 -9.76 -0.15
CA PRO A 254 13.48 -10.81 -0.90
C PRO A 254 14.32 -12.09 -1.08
N LYS A 255 15.46 -12.22 -0.39
CA LYS A 255 16.46 -13.29 -0.58
C LYS A 255 15.87 -14.70 -0.55
N GLN A 256 14.86 -14.94 0.27
CA GLN A 256 14.23 -16.24 0.44
C GLN A 256 13.55 -16.72 -0.86
N LEU A 257 13.10 -15.80 -1.72
CA LEU A 257 12.50 -16.13 -3.02
C LEU A 257 13.50 -16.74 -4.01
N GLN A 258 14.80 -16.57 -3.77
CA GLN A 258 15.84 -17.26 -4.53
C GLN A 258 15.92 -18.76 -4.19
N THR A 259 15.28 -19.20 -3.09
CA THR A 259 15.24 -20.61 -2.71
C THR A 259 14.22 -21.37 -3.58
N PRO A 260 14.63 -22.43 -4.29
CA PRO A 260 13.71 -23.21 -5.12
C PRO A 260 12.50 -23.71 -4.33
N GLY A 261 11.30 -23.53 -4.90
CA GLY A 261 10.03 -23.95 -4.29
C GLY A 261 9.48 -23.01 -3.21
N PHE A 262 10.27 -22.03 -2.73
CA PHE A 262 9.82 -21.14 -1.66
C PHE A 262 8.64 -20.26 -2.07
N LEU A 263 8.58 -19.82 -3.33
CA LEU A 263 7.45 -19.05 -3.86
C LEU A 263 6.12 -19.81 -3.72
N ASP A 264 6.13 -21.12 -3.98
CA ASP A 264 4.93 -21.96 -3.84
C ASP A 264 4.53 -22.10 -2.37
N GLU A 265 5.51 -22.31 -1.48
CA GLU A 265 5.26 -22.47 -0.04
C GLU A 265 4.72 -21.20 0.62
N ILE A 266 5.27 -20.03 0.25
CA ILE A 266 4.81 -18.75 0.79
C ILE A 266 3.46 -18.36 0.20
N THR A 267 3.22 -18.64 -1.08
CA THR A 267 1.92 -18.42 -1.72
C THR A 267 0.83 -19.28 -1.08
N PHE A 268 1.14 -20.55 -0.81
CA PHE A 268 0.22 -21.43 -0.09
C PHE A 268 -0.01 -20.95 1.35
N GLY A 269 1.04 -20.43 2.00
CA GLY A 269 0.95 -19.78 3.29
C GLY A 269 0.00 -18.58 3.31
N MET A 270 0.04 -17.72 2.29
CA MET A 270 -0.90 -16.60 2.15
C MET A 270 -2.37 -17.02 2.05
N VAL A 271 -2.64 -18.25 1.57
CA VAL A 271 -4.01 -18.79 1.47
C VAL A 271 -4.50 -19.37 2.80
N ILE A 272 -3.60 -19.95 3.60
CA ILE A 272 -3.95 -20.65 4.85
C ILE A 272 -3.90 -19.72 6.06
N GLN A 273 -2.94 -18.80 6.07
CA GLN A 273 -2.70 -17.92 7.21
C GLN A 273 -3.78 -16.85 7.30
N ASN A 274 -4.36 -16.71 8.49
CA ASN A 274 -5.27 -15.61 8.79
C ASN A 274 -4.53 -14.26 8.82
N ILE A 275 -5.21 -13.22 8.36
CA ILE A 275 -4.79 -11.81 8.54
C ILE A 275 -5.11 -11.34 9.96
N GLU A 276 -4.49 -10.23 10.37
CA GLU A 276 -4.89 -9.51 11.59
C GLU A 276 -6.23 -8.78 11.38
N ASP A 277 -6.84 -8.35 12.49
CA ASP A 277 -8.12 -7.64 12.48
C ASP A 277 -7.97 -6.15 12.10
N PHE A 278 -9.08 -5.54 11.70
CA PHE A 278 -9.16 -4.10 11.48
C PHE A 278 -9.51 -3.40 12.79
N ASP A 279 -8.48 -3.05 13.57
CA ASP A 279 -8.63 -2.35 14.84
C ASP A 279 -7.36 -1.53 15.16
N ASN A 280 -7.26 -1.04 16.40
CA ASN A 280 -6.12 -0.30 16.91
C ASN A 280 -5.00 -1.18 17.51
N ARG A 281 -5.02 -2.49 17.29
CA ARG A 281 -3.98 -3.43 17.74
C ARG A 281 -3.06 -3.75 16.58
N ILE A 282 -2.01 -2.94 16.48
CA ILE A 282 -1.06 -3.02 15.39
C ILE A 282 0.06 -4.00 15.76
N SER A 283 0.50 -4.78 14.77
CA SER A 283 1.66 -5.67 14.95
C SER A 283 2.90 -4.86 15.33
N ASP A 284 3.62 -5.35 16.35
CA ASP A 284 4.90 -4.81 16.81
C ASP A 284 5.91 -4.62 15.67
N GLU A 285 5.89 -5.51 14.67
CA GLU A 285 6.84 -5.47 13.56
C GLU A 285 6.73 -4.23 12.68
N ILE A 286 5.54 -3.63 12.57
CA ILE A 286 5.32 -2.40 11.79
C ILE A 286 5.18 -1.17 12.69
N GLN A 287 4.81 -1.36 13.96
CA GLN A 287 4.71 -0.27 14.92
C GLN A 287 6.09 0.14 15.46
N ASN A 288 7.02 -0.79 15.61
CA ASN A 288 8.30 -0.55 16.26
C ASN A 288 9.51 -0.87 15.38
N HIS A 289 9.35 -1.81 14.44
CA HIS A 289 10.47 -2.39 13.69
C HIS A 289 10.34 -2.24 12.16
N LEU A 290 9.60 -1.22 11.70
CA LEU A 290 9.44 -0.98 10.27
C LEU A 290 10.80 -0.64 9.64
N PHE A 291 11.19 -1.39 8.61
CA PHE A 291 12.49 -1.27 7.91
C PHE A 291 13.71 -1.27 8.85
N GLU A 292 13.62 -1.97 9.98
CA GLU A 292 14.68 -1.99 10.97
C GLU A 292 16.01 -2.52 10.41
N LEU A 293 17.06 -1.73 10.64
CA LEU A 293 18.43 -2.11 10.39
C LEU A 293 19.30 -1.68 11.57
N ASN A 294 20.10 -2.60 12.13
CA ASN A 294 20.95 -2.35 13.30
C ASN A 294 20.19 -1.74 14.51
N ASP A 295 19.01 -2.29 14.82
CA ASP A 295 18.11 -1.82 15.89
C ASP A 295 17.58 -0.38 15.69
N GLU A 296 17.65 0.16 14.46
CA GLU A 296 17.06 1.45 14.09
C GLU A 296 15.83 1.25 13.18
N GLY A 297 14.67 1.01 13.80
CA GLY A 297 13.37 0.93 13.12
C GLY A 297 12.63 2.26 12.99
N LEU A 298 11.50 2.23 12.29
CA LEU A 298 10.48 3.28 12.26
C LEU A 298 9.15 2.75 12.82
N ASP A 299 8.27 3.69 13.17
CA ASP A 299 6.87 3.41 13.48
C ASP A 299 5.98 3.76 12.29
N LEU A 300 5.41 2.74 11.63
CA LEU A 300 4.53 2.92 10.47
C LEU A 300 3.28 3.74 10.81
N ILE A 301 2.75 3.58 12.01
CA ILE A 301 1.55 4.30 12.45
C ILE A 301 1.90 5.76 12.68
N ALA A 302 2.99 6.05 13.40
CA ALA A 302 3.47 7.42 13.56
C ALA A 302 3.76 8.09 12.21
N VAL A 303 4.37 7.36 11.26
CA VAL A 303 4.60 7.83 9.88
C VAL A 303 3.30 8.11 9.16
N ASN A 304 2.27 7.27 9.30
CA ASN A 304 0.94 7.51 8.70
C ASN A 304 0.29 8.78 9.25
N LEU A 305 0.36 9.01 10.57
CA LEU A 305 -0.18 10.23 11.19
C LEU A 305 0.59 11.47 10.71
N GLN A 306 1.91 11.40 10.70
CA GLN A 306 2.75 12.50 10.25
C GLN A 306 2.53 12.79 8.77
N ARG A 307 2.31 11.77 7.94
CA ARG A 307 1.96 11.93 6.51
C ARG A 307 0.60 12.57 6.31
N GLY A 308 -0.41 12.21 7.10
CA GLY A 308 -1.71 12.90 7.07
C GLY A 308 -1.58 14.40 7.36
N ARG A 309 -0.71 14.76 8.31
CA ARG A 309 -0.42 16.17 8.65
C ARG A 309 0.40 16.88 7.56
N ASP A 310 1.40 16.20 6.99
CA ASP A 310 2.21 16.69 5.86
C ASP A 310 1.33 17.06 4.66
N HIS A 311 0.33 16.21 4.37
CA HIS A 311 -0.62 16.37 3.27
C HIS A 311 -1.79 17.31 3.60
N GLY A 312 -1.86 17.84 4.82
CA GLY A 312 -2.95 18.73 5.23
C GLY A 312 -4.33 18.06 5.25
N ILE A 313 -4.38 16.75 5.47
CA ILE A 313 -5.63 15.99 5.50
C ILE A 313 -6.51 16.49 6.66
N PRO A 314 -7.78 16.84 6.41
CA PRO A 314 -8.71 17.20 7.48
C PRO A 314 -8.83 16.12 8.56
N GLY A 315 -9.09 16.53 9.80
CA GLY A 315 -9.33 15.59 10.89
C GLY A 315 -10.56 14.72 10.67
N TYR A 316 -10.63 13.59 11.38
CA TYR A 316 -11.70 12.59 11.30
C TYR A 316 -13.12 13.19 11.35
N ILE A 317 -13.33 14.21 12.20
CA ILE A 317 -14.64 14.86 12.36
C ILE A 317 -15.16 15.50 11.08
N PHE A 318 -14.27 16.03 10.23
CA PHE A 318 -14.66 16.61 8.94
C PHE A 318 -15.37 15.56 8.07
N TYR A 319 -14.74 14.40 7.93
CA TYR A 319 -15.28 13.29 7.13
C TYR A 319 -16.53 12.70 7.77
N LEU A 320 -16.53 12.52 9.09
CA LEU A 320 -17.70 12.01 9.81
C LEU A 320 -18.95 12.88 9.61
N GLU A 321 -18.78 14.21 9.57
CA GLU A 321 -19.87 15.16 9.28
C GLU A 321 -20.32 15.08 7.80
N ILE A 322 -19.40 14.83 6.86
CA ILE A 322 -19.74 14.59 5.44
C ILE A 322 -20.51 13.27 5.26
N CYS A 323 -20.17 12.23 6.03
CA CYS A 323 -20.91 10.96 6.08
C CYS A 323 -22.35 11.11 6.63
N GLY A 324 -22.79 12.31 6.99
CA GLY A 324 -24.14 12.57 7.48
C GLY A 324 -24.29 12.49 9.00
N SER A 325 -23.20 12.44 9.75
CA SER A 325 -23.29 12.50 11.21
C SER A 325 -23.76 13.88 11.70
N ARG A 326 -24.35 13.89 12.90
CA ARG A 326 -24.72 15.14 13.58
C ARG A 326 -23.45 15.93 13.90
N LYS A 327 -23.55 17.26 13.92
CA LYS A 327 -22.44 18.16 14.26
C LYS A 327 -21.76 17.73 15.56
N ILE A 328 -20.48 17.39 15.46
CA ILE A 328 -19.66 16.92 16.59
C ILE A 328 -18.93 18.12 17.19
N LYS A 329 -19.13 18.35 18.49
CA LYS A 329 -18.52 19.50 19.20
C LYS A 329 -17.63 19.08 20.35
N ARG A 330 -17.88 17.91 20.94
CA ARG A 330 -17.12 17.35 22.05
C ARG A 330 -16.96 15.85 21.88
N PHE A 331 -15.99 15.28 22.58
CA PHE A 331 -15.71 13.84 22.53
C PHE A 331 -16.93 12.96 22.87
N GLU A 332 -17.82 13.40 23.77
CA GLU A 332 -19.02 12.63 24.14
C GLU A 332 -20.02 12.45 22.99
N ASP A 333 -19.96 13.32 21.97
CA ASP A 333 -20.86 13.24 20.82
C ASP A 333 -20.51 12.02 19.93
N LEU A 334 -19.31 11.45 20.06
CA LEU A 334 -18.83 10.27 19.32
C LEU A 334 -19.41 8.93 19.81
N LYS A 335 -20.22 8.91 20.87
CA LYS A 335 -20.77 7.69 21.48
C LYS A 335 -21.61 6.80 20.54
N TYR A 336 -22.03 7.35 19.40
CA TYR A 336 -22.77 6.60 18.37
C TYR A 336 -21.86 5.96 17.32
N ASN A 337 -20.59 6.38 17.26
CA ASN A 337 -19.62 5.98 16.25
C ASN A 337 -18.47 5.19 16.86
N MET A 338 -18.18 5.38 18.15
CA MET A 338 -17.02 4.81 18.83
C MET A 338 -17.39 4.23 20.20
N ALA A 339 -16.69 3.18 20.61
CA ALA A 339 -16.81 2.63 21.96
C ALA A 339 -16.33 3.65 23.01
N LEU A 340 -16.92 3.60 24.21
CA LEU A 340 -16.60 4.53 25.30
C LEU A 340 -15.11 4.50 25.71
N GLU A 341 -14.50 3.32 25.64
CA GLU A 341 -13.06 3.14 25.88
C GLU A 341 -12.21 3.96 24.91
N ASN A 342 -12.50 3.86 23.61
CA ASN A 342 -11.81 4.60 22.56
C ASN A 342 -12.00 6.11 22.72
N ILE A 343 -13.20 6.56 23.09
CA ILE A 343 -13.48 7.98 23.37
C ILE A 343 -12.63 8.48 24.54
N ASN A 344 -12.49 7.66 25.60
CA ASN A 344 -11.68 8.02 26.76
C ASN A 344 -10.18 8.03 26.44
N LEU A 345 -9.71 7.15 25.54
CA LEU A 345 -8.35 7.19 25.02
C LEU A 345 -8.08 8.48 24.25
N LEU A 346 -8.97 8.85 23.31
CA LEU A 346 -8.86 10.07 22.51
C LEU A 346 -8.79 11.33 23.38
N LYS A 347 -9.60 11.41 24.45
CA LYS A 347 -9.57 12.53 25.41
C LYS A 347 -8.24 12.72 26.13
N ARG A 348 -7.43 11.66 26.27
CA ARG A 348 -6.11 11.75 26.91
C ARG A 348 -5.05 12.28 25.95
N ILE A 349 -5.26 12.11 24.65
CA ILE A 349 -4.26 12.38 23.61
C ILE A 349 -4.55 13.73 22.92
N TYR A 350 -5.80 13.96 22.52
CA TYR A 350 -6.21 15.16 21.78
C TYR A 350 -6.85 16.19 22.70
N ASN A 351 -6.49 17.46 22.50
CA ASN A 351 -7.08 18.58 23.24
C ASN A 351 -8.50 18.90 22.74
N ASN A 352 -8.73 18.82 21.44
CA ASN A 352 -10.03 19.03 20.81
C ASN A 352 -10.47 17.79 20.03
N VAL A 353 -11.78 17.50 20.05
CA VAL A 353 -12.36 16.40 19.25
C VAL A 353 -12.10 16.57 17.75
N LYS A 354 -11.96 17.82 17.28
CA LYS A 354 -11.67 18.12 15.87
C LYS A 354 -10.22 17.88 15.46
N ASP A 355 -9.32 17.71 16.42
CA ASP A 355 -7.89 17.49 16.16
C ASP A 355 -7.57 16.01 15.90
N ILE A 356 -8.56 15.12 16.04
CA ILE A 356 -8.39 13.67 15.82
C ILE A 356 -7.95 13.45 14.37
N ASP A 357 -6.74 12.91 14.20
CA ASP A 357 -6.20 12.53 12.90
C ASP A 357 -7.14 11.50 12.24
N LEU A 358 -7.40 11.66 10.93
CA LEU A 358 -8.35 10.82 10.19
C LEU A 358 -8.09 9.32 10.39
N PHE A 359 -6.84 8.89 10.25
CA PHE A 359 -6.44 7.49 10.36
C PHE A 359 -6.82 6.88 11.71
N ILE A 360 -6.49 7.56 12.82
CA ILE A 360 -6.87 7.11 14.17
C ILE A 360 -8.38 7.07 14.33
N GLY A 361 -9.08 8.08 13.81
CA GLY A 361 -10.54 8.12 13.84
C GLY A 361 -11.15 6.87 13.20
N MET A 362 -10.73 6.51 11.99
CA MET A 362 -11.22 5.33 11.26
C MET A 362 -10.96 4.02 12.00
N LEU A 363 -9.78 3.85 12.60
CA LEU A 363 -9.43 2.62 13.34
C LEU A 363 -10.23 2.41 14.62
N LEU A 364 -10.73 3.50 15.22
CA LEU A 364 -11.44 3.46 16.50
C LEU A 364 -12.96 3.45 16.34
N GLU A 365 -13.47 3.50 15.10
CA GLU A 365 -14.89 3.36 14.79
C GLU A 365 -15.42 1.98 15.20
N ILE A 366 -16.70 1.94 15.54
CA ILE A 366 -17.43 0.69 15.64
C ILE A 366 -17.69 0.21 14.21
N ASN A 367 -17.33 -1.05 13.95
CA ASN A 367 -17.58 -1.67 12.65
C ASN A 367 -19.06 -1.67 12.29
N LEU A 368 -19.37 -1.36 11.04
CA LEU A 368 -20.73 -1.47 10.53
C LEU A 368 -21.15 -2.95 10.44
N PRO A 369 -22.45 -3.27 10.55
CA PRO A 369 -22.93 -4.62 10.33
C PRO A 369 -22.45 -5.17 8.98
N ASP A 370 -21.95 -6.40 8.98
CA ASP A 370 -21.38 -7.11 7.82
C ASP A 370 -20.07 -6.53 7.25
N LEU A 371 -19.51 -5.47 7.85
CA LEU A 371 -18.24 -4.87 7.43
C LEU A 371 -17.13 -5.14 8.45
N LYS A 372 -15.89 -5.08 7.98
CA LYS A 372 -14.73 -5.09 8.87
C LYS A 372 -14.31 -3.71 9.35
N GLU A 373 -15.01 -2.65 8.96
CA GLU A 373 -14.63 -1.26 9.19
C GLU A 373 -15.84 -0.37 9.50
N GLY A 374 -15.57 0.87 9.92
CA GLY A 374 -16.59 1.87 10.22
C GLY A 374 -17.02 2.73 9.03
N ILE A 375 -17.99 3.62 9.28
CA ILE A 375 -18.67 4.41 8.23
C ILE A 375 -17.74 5.36 7.49
N VAL A 376 -16.78 5.99 8.17
CA VAL A 376 -15.86 6.94 7.53
C VAL A 376 -14.86 6.20 6.65
N SER A 377 -14.31 5.08 7.16
CA SER A 377 -13.41 4.23 6.37
C SER A 377 -14.11 3.80 5.08
N SER A 378 -15.31 3.20 5.21
CA SER A 378 -16.11 2.79 4.06
C SER A 378 -16.41 3.95 3.12
N MET A 379 -16.77 5.14 3.62
CA MET A 379 -17.06 6.28 2.73
C MET A 379 -15.85 6.76 1.95
N ILE A 380 -14.65 6.74 2.52
CA ILE A 380 -13.44 7.17 1.81
C ILE A 380 -13.06 6.16 0.74
N TRP A 381 -13.27 4.86 0.98
CA TRP A 381 -13.20 3.85 -0.08
C TRP A 381 -14.13 4.19 -1.25
N MET A 382 -15.31 4.76 -0.95
CA MET A 382 -16.38 5.05 -1.90
C MET A 382 -16.22 6.40 -2.64
N GLU A 383 -15.73 7.46 -1.99
CA GLU A 383 -15.66 8.82 -2.55
C GLU A 383 -14.44 9.11 -3.43
N ASN A 384 -13.39 8.29 -3.38
CA ASN A 384 -12.27 8.37 -4.35
C ASN A 384 -12.65 7.91 -5.78
N GLN A 385 -13.96 7.88 -6.07
CA GLN A 385 -14.53 7.69 -7.40
C GLN A 385 -14.92 9.05 -7.96
N PRO A 386 -14.43 9.45 -9.15
CA PRO A 386 -14.94 10.66 -9.80
C PRO A 386 -16.45 10.54 -9.95
N ALA A 387 -17.18 11.31 -9.14
CA ALA A 387 -18.62 11.36 -9.16
C ALA A 387 -19.06 11.73 -10.58
N LEU A 388 -19.90 10.88 -11.18
CA LEU A 388 -20.71 11.19 -12.34
C LEU A 388 -21.82 12.19 -11.94
N SER A 389 -21.45 13.38 -11.46
CA SER A 389 -22.39 14.48 -11.22
C SER A 389 -22.82 15.20 -12.50
N HIS A 390 -22.51 14.65 -13.69
CA HIS A 390 -22.83 15.25 -14.98
C HIS A 390 -23.72 14.43 -15.92
N LEU A 391 -24.40 13.37 -15.45
CA LEU A 391 -25.38 12.64 -16.26
C LEU A 391 -26.78 12.55 -15.63
N SER A 392 -27.18 13.61 -14.95
CA SER A 392 -28.59 13.87 -14.63
C SER A 392 -28.93 15.34 -14.87
N ASN A 393 -29.03 15.71 -16.15
CA ASN A 393 -29.97 16.71 -16.68
C ASN A 393 -30.19 16.48 -18.16
#